data_AF-A0AAD9ITF3-F1
#
_entry.id   AF-A0AAD9ITF3-F1
#
_cell.length_a   1.000
_cell.length_b   1.000
_cell.length_c   1.000
_cell.angle_alpha   90.00
_cell.angle_beta   90.00
_cell.angle_gamma   90.00
#
_symmetry.space_group_name_H-M   'P 1'
#
loop_
_entity.id
_entity.type
_entity.pdbx_description
1 polymer ?
#
loop_
_entity_poly.entity_id
_entity_poly.type
_entity_poly.pdbx_seq_one_letter_code
_entity_poly.pdbx_strand_id
1 'polypeptide(L)'
;MIRIGLLLVVLLGLAQRGAANQNATITPGGSGSQLVETTCNIIQSACIFDDDKLLFRRMAYVESLDGHDPDTYRDGYHGGLWQVDEAFFDVTKSVEAEHELYPYFTEIHNELSIDWHIVTWQDCRRPLVSALAARLYIQYTSRDNHNGIPRDIESQADFWKSYYRTSGSTQDFINKCNNLETGCNSTSGADIVFVLDGSGSIGSAHFEEVKEFVKDVVNDFEIGPYKIGVIQFGSSVYPEFELKQYTTRDDIKSAVDSIHYRGGGTSTHLALERLIDESFKESNGARPHGIPKVGIIMTDGQSSSYSLTISEAERAHQAGIIMIAIGVGSSIDRTELEAIASDPKCLHHFFLSGFSEIDDLKYAIEKRACEAPFVVSPGHNGTDTGGKIPPGDNINCQIKIPSAGATISLRTNSGTHSTLFLAQDTYPSSVYYEEKLDSTPQNPGVVYIRNPHVTVLDNEWLIFCNLIGTNGTETNFTFGIRPGDTTHCNPSPCLNGQCVELVNSYRCDCFDGFSGSLCESVIPPSTTTPPPTSGYDCDANNPCTPENIHNGNFYFPHHDVAKFVQCDAHGGCFVMHCAPGTIWDPNLNTCNHAP
;
A
#
# COMPACT_ATOMS: atom_id res chain seq x y z
N MET A 1 1.30 20.47 -35.38
CA MET A 1 1.66 21.25 -34.17
C MET A 1 0.62 21.02 -33.05
N ILE A 2 0.20 19.76 -32.86
CA ILE A 2 -0.67 19.28 -31.77
C ILE A 2 -0.23 17.83 -31.55
N ARG A 3 -0.11 17.41 -30.28
CA ARG A 3 0.40 16.10 -29.78
C ARG A 3 1.88 16.02 -29.34
N ILE A 4 2.31 16.98 -28.50
CA ILE A 4 3.43 16.76 -27.56
C ILE A 4 3.00 16.98 -26.08
N GLY A 5 1.77 17.47 -25.83
CA GLY A 5 1.31 17.82 -24.46
C GLY A 5 0.65 16.72 -23.63
N LEU A 6 0.47 15.50 -24.13
CA LEU A 6 -0.30 14.45 -23.41
C LEU A 6 0.56 13.38 -22.70
N LEU A 7 1.90 13.39 -22.89
CA LEU A 7 2.79 12.43 -22.22
C LEU A 7 3.30 12.92 -20.84
N LEU A 8 3.22 14.23 -20.54
CA LEU A 8 3.72 14.77 -19.28
C LEU A 8 2.74 14.67 -18.10
N VAL A 9 1.44 14.48 -18.35
CA VAL A 9 0.41 14.48 -17.27
C VAL A 9 0.21 13.07 -16.68
N VAL A 10 0.52 12.01 -17.43
CA VAL A 10 0.43 10.63 -16.95
C VAL A 10 1.62 10.27 -16.03
N LEU A 11 2.79 10.90 -16.23
CA LEU A 11 3.97 10.73 -15.37
C LEU A 11 3.87 11.46 -14.03
N LEU A 12 3.05 12.52 -13.92
CA LEU A 12 2.82 13.25 -12.66
C LEU A 12 1.75 12.58 -11.76
N GLY A 13 0.87 11.75 -12.32
CA GLY A 13 -0.20 11.07 -11.59
C GLY A 13 0.23 9.80 -10.84
N LEU A 14 1.27 9.11 -11.33
CA LEU A 14 1.88 7.95 -10.64
C LEU A 14 2.82 8.37 -9.49
N ALA A 15 3.30 9.62 -9.51
CA ALA A 15 4.22 10.14 -8.50
C ALA A 15 3.57 10.51 -7.15
N GLN A 16 2.24 10.63 -7.08
CA GLN A 16 1.57 11.13 -5.86
C GLN A 16 0.94 10.06 -4.95
N ARG A 17 0.75 8.81 -5.43
CA ARG A 17 0.10 7.75 -4.62
C ARG A 17 1.06 6.95 -3.73
N GLY A 18 2.37 6.95 -4.02
CA GLY A 18 3.41 6.47 -3.09
C GLY A 18 3.95 7.54 -2.13
N ALA A 19 3.60 8.81 -2.36
CA ALA A 19 4.33 9.94 -1.81
C ALA A 19 4.22 10.09 -0.28
N ALA A 20 3.13 9.70 0.39
CA ALA A 20 3.03 9.92 1.84
C ALA A 20 3.98 9.01 2.66
N ASN A 21 4.03 7.72 2.33
CA ASN A 21 4.91 6.76 2.99
C ASN A 21 6.33 6.72 2.38
N GLN A 22 6.49 6.95 1.06
CA GLN A 22 7.83 7.19 0.50
C GLN A 22 8.46 8.46 1.05
N ASN A 23 7.67 9.51 1.32
CA ASN A 23 8.22 10.72 1.94
C ASN A 23 8.67 10.45 3.38
N ALA A 24 8.00 9.54 4.11
CA ALA A 24 8.45 9.12 5.43
C ALA A 24 9.77 8.30 5.40
N THR A 25 9.99 7.46 4.38
CA THR A 25 11.26 6.70 4.25
C THR A 25 12.46 7.59 3.91
N ILE A 26 12.22 8.79 3.36
CA ILE A 26 13.23 9.82 3.13
C ILE A 26 13.20 10.95 4.18
N THR A 27 12.35 10.86 5.20
CA THR A 27 12.31 11.83 6.31
C THR A 27 13.24 11.37 7.44
N PRO A 28 14.18 12.23 7.90
CA PRO A 28 15.05 11.88 9.01
C PRO A 28 14.28 11.59 10.31
N GLY A 29 14.66 10.53 11.03
CA GLY A 29 14.11 10.26 12.38
C GLY A 29 12.80 9.46 12.43
N GLY A 30 12.31 8.96 11.30
CA GLY A 30 11.09 8.14 11.28
C GLY A 30 11.28 6.80 11.98
N SER A 31 10.26 6.33 12.70
CA SER A 31 10.25 5.04 13.42
C SER A 31 8.91 4.30 13.25
N GLY A 32 8.90 3.02 13.61
CA GLY A 32 7.75 2.13 13.60
C GLY A 32 7.85 1.00 12.56
N SER A 33 7.22 -0.14 12.88
CA SER A 33 7.26 -1.37 12.07
C SER A 33 6.80 -1.16 10.63
N GLN A 34 5.74 -0.38 10.41
CA GLN A 34 5.21 -0.09 9.07
C GLN A 34 6.22 0.68 8.21
N LEU A 35 7.01 1.57 8.81
CA LEU A 35 8.04 2.33 8.10
C LEU A 35 9.23 1.44 7.73
N VAL A 36 9.62 0.52 8.62
CA VAL A 36 10.63 -0.51 8.35
C VAL A 36 10.17 -1.39 7.18
N GLU A 37 8.95 -1.93 7.24
CA GLU A 37 8.37 -2.77 6.19
C GLU A 37 8.29 -2.03 4.86
N THR A 38 7.80 -0.78 4.86
CA THR A 38 7.78 0.06 3.65
C THR A 38 9.18 0.23 3.08
N THR A 39 10.18 0.47 3.93
CA THR A 39 11.58 0.66 3.50
C THR A 39 12.16 -0.63 2.90
N CYS A 40 11.96 -1.77 3.56
CA CYS A 40 12.36 -3.08 3.04
C CYS A 40 11.69 -3.35 1.70
N ASN A 41 10.38 -3.10 1.59
CA ASN A 41 9.61 -3.32 0.37
C ASN A 41 10.10 -2.45 -0.79
N ILE A 42 10.46 -1.19 -0.55
CA ILE A 42 11.05 -0.33 -1.60
C ILE A 42 12.34 -0.94 -2.14
N ILE A 43 13.26 -1.38 -1.26
CA ILE A 43 14.53 -1.97 -1.68
C ILE A 43 14.33 -3.32 -2.38
N GLN A 44 13.46 -4.18 -1.84
CA GLN A 44 13.13 -5.47 -2.43
C GLN A 44 12.46 -5.29 -3.80
N SER A 45 11.54 -4.33 -3.96
CA SER A 45 10.86 -4.08 -5.23
C SER A 45 11.75 -3.46 -6.30
N ALA A 46 12.81 -2.76 -5.90
CA ALA A 46 13.82 -2.24 -6.82
C ALA A 46 14.74 -3.36 -7.36
N CYS A 47 14.71 -4.56 -6.76
CA CYS A 47 15.52 -5.72 -7.18
C CYS A 47 17.03 -5.41 -7.37
N ILE A 48 17.55 -4.45 -6.59
CA ILE A 48 18.96 -4.01 -6.61
C ILE A 48 19.88 -5.08 -6.00
N PHE A 49 19.38 -5.79 -4.99
CA PHE A 49 20.13 -6.78 -4.22
C PHE A 49 19.43 -8.14 -4.29
N ASP A 50 20.20 -9.21 -4.10
CA ASP A 50 19.67 -10.56 -3.86
C ASP A 50 18.74 -10.57 -2.62
N ASP A 51 17.82 -11.54 -2.58
CA ASP A 51 16.85 -11.71 -1.49
C ASP A 51 17.54 -11.68 -0.11
N ASP A 52 17.05 -10.81 0.77
CA ASP A 52 17.54 -10.65 2.13
C ASP A 52 16.98 -11.72 3.08
N LYS A 53 15.99 -12.53 2.66
CA LYS A 53 15.45 -13.66 3.42
C LYS A 53 14.96 -13.23 4.82
N LEU A 54 14.28 -12.09 4.93
CA LEU A 54 13.80 -11.42 6.16
C LEU A 54 14.90 -10.84 7.05
N LEU A 55 16.19 -11.06 6.73
CA LEU A 55 17.30 -10.59 7.57
C LEU A 55 17.17 -9.08 7.82
N PHE A 56 16.72 -8.31 6.83
CA PHE A 56 16.69 -6.87 6.94
C PHE A 56 15.58 -6.34 7.84
N ARG A 57 14.40 -6.95 7.76
CA ARG A 57 13.30 -6.68 8.69
C ARG A 57 13.68 -7.05 10.13
N ARG A 58 14.34 -8.21 10.30
CA ARG A 58 14.87 -8.71 11.59
C ARG A 58 15.90 -7.76 12.17
N MET A 59 16.87 -7.33 11.36
CA MET A 59 17.92 -6.41 11.78
C MET A 59 17.36 -5.07 12.28
N ALA A 60 16.44 -4.42 11.56
CA ALA A 60 15.85 -3.17 12.04
C ALA A 60 15.23 -3.32 13.44
N TYR A 61 14.53 -4.43 13.70
CA TYR A 61 13.98 -4.70 15.02
C TYR A 61 15.05 -5.02 16.07
N VAL A 62 16.02 -5.86 15.72
CA VAL A 62 17.10 -6.27 16.64
C VAL A 62 17.95 -5.08 17.07
N GLU A 63 18.23 -4.18 16.13
CA GLU A 63 19.16 -3.06 16.28
C GLU A 63 18.51 -1.84 16.91
N SER A 64 17.25 -1.53 16.57
CA SER A 64 16.62 -0.28 16.99
C SER A 64 15.22 -0.45 17.57
N LEU A 65 14.69 -1.67 17.69
CA LEU A 65 13.27 -1.91 18.00
C LEU A 65 12.37 -1.12 17.06
N ASP A 66 12.66 -1.17 15.75
CA ASP A 66 12.03 -0.36 14.71
C ASP A 66 12.13 1.16 14.97
N GLY A 67 13.23 1.61 15.57
CA GLY A 67 13.49 3.00 15.92
C GLY A 67 12.93 3.46 17.27
N HIS A 68 12.41 2.54 18.09
CA HIS A 68 11.96 2.84 19.45
C HIS A 68 13.08 2.75 20.51
N ASP A 69 14.25 2.21 20.17
CA ASP A 69 15.41 2.27 21.04
C ASP A 69 15.85 3.74 21.22
N PRO A 70 15.98 4.24 22.46
CA PRO A 70 16.36 5.63 22.75
C PRO A 70 17.68 6.06 22.10
N ASP A 71 18.59 5.12 21.85
CA ASP A 71 19.90 5.41 21.26
C ASP A 71 19.84 5.51 19.73
N THR A 72 18.73 5.13 19.07
CA THR A 72 18.63 5.12 17.58
C THR A 72 18.86 6.48 16.94
N TYR A 73 18.28 7.54 17.51
CA TYR A 73 18.31 8.89 16.94
C TYR A 73 19.02 9.90 17.84
N ARG A 74 19.87 9.42 18.75
CA ARG A 74 20.65 10.22 19.69
C ARG A 74 21.51 11.28 18.99
N ASP A 75 21.79 12.36 19.69
CA ASP A 75 22.58 13.48 19.16
C ASP A 75 23.98 13.01 18.73
N GLY A 76 24.39 13.42 17.53
CA GLY A 76 25.67 13.05 16.94
C GLY A 76 25.75 11.64 16.34
N TYR A 77 24.66 10.86 16.39
CA TYR A 77 24.57 9.56 15.71
C TYR A 77 23.60 9.60 14.53
N HIS A 78 24.02 9.01 13.41
CA HIS A 78 23.27 9.10 12.16
C HIS A 78 22.90 7.73 11.56
N GLY A 79 23.20 6.62 12.23
CA GLY A 79 23.03 5.27 11.69
C GLY A 79 21.59 4.83 11.39
N GLY A 80 20.58 5.55 11.90
CA GLY A 80 19.16 5.32 11.59
C GLY A 80 18.63 3.98 12.10
N LEU A 81 17.54 3.50 11.49
CA LEU A 81 16.80 2.28 11.91
C LEU A 81 17.65 1.01 11.89
N TRP A 82 18.65 0.92 11.01
CA TRP A 82 19.57 -0.22 10.97
C TRP A 82 20.82 -0.02 11.83
N GLN A 83 20.94 1.11 12.54
CA GLN A 83 22.08 1.44 13.41
C GLN A 83 23.43 1.26 12.69
N VAL A 84 23.57 1.86 11.50
CA VAL A 84 24.81 1.81 10.72
C VAL A 84 25.88 2.66 11.39
N ASP A 85 26.97 2.02 11.83
CA ASP A 85 28.14 2.72 12.35
C ASP A 85 28.83 3.55 11.26
N GLU A 86 29.38 4.71 11.62
CA GLU A 86 30.07 5.60 10.68
C GLU A 86 31.20 4.88 9.95
N ALA A 87 31.99 4.07 10.67
CA ALA A 87 33.03 3.25 10.07
C ALA A 87 32.51 2.21 9.07
N PHE A 88 31.27 1.71 9.23
CA PHE A 88 30.67 0.77 8.27
C PHE A 88 30.23 1.52 7.02
N PHE A 89 29.64 2.69 7.20
CA PHE A 89 29.29 3.57 6.09
C PHE A 89 30.54 3.96 5.27
N ASP A 90 31.63 4.35 5.93
CA ASP A 90 32.89 4.72 5.29
C ASP A 90 33.48 3.57 4.45
N VAL A 91 33.32 2.31 4.89
CA VAL A 91 33.71 1.15 4.08
C VAL A 91 32.94 1.12 2.76
N THR A 92 31.64 1.45 2.75
CA THR A 92 30.87 1.51 1.48
C THR A 92 31.32 2.62 0.54
N LYS A 93 32.17 3.54 1.00
CA LYS A 93 32.75 4.65 0.23
C LYS A 93 34.23 4.47 -0.07
N SER A 94 34.84 3.37 0.38
CA SER A 94 36.27 3.14 0.19
C SER A 94 36.59 2.79 -1.26
N VAL A 95 37.79 3.15 -1.71
CA VAL A 95 38.27 2.84 -3.07
C VAL A 95 38.27 1.33 -3.32
N GLU A 96 38.56 0.54 -2.29
CA GLU A 96 38.55 -0.92 -2.35
C GLU A 96 37.14 -1.49 -2.51
N ALA A 97 36.13 -0.86 -1.91
CA ALA A 97 34.74 -1.28 -2.04
C ALA A 97 34.09 -0.77 -3.34
N GLU A 98 34.55 0.35 -3.88
CA GLU A 98 33.97 0.99 -5.07
C GLU A 98 33.90 0.04 -6.26
N HIS A 99 34.95 -0.74 -6.53
CA HIS A 99 34.96 -1.70 -7.64
C HIS A 99 33.88 -2.79 -7.48
N GLU A 100 33.74 -3.34 -6.28
CA GLU A 100 32.77 -4.41 -5.98
C GLU A 100 31.33 -3.90 -5.92
N LEU A 101 31.14 -2.67 -5.43
CA LEU A 101 29.82 -2.10 -5.20
C LEU A 101 29.28 -1.25 -6.37
N TYR A 102 30.11 -0.92 -7.36
CA TYR A 102 29.74 -0.08 -8.51
C TYR A 102 28.44 -0.53 -9.24
N PRO A 103 28.19 -1.84 -9.47
CA PRO A 103 26.92 -2.27 -10.07
C PRO A 103 25.72 -1.85 -9.22
N TYR A 104 25.80 -2.02 -7.90
CA TYR A 104 24.74 -1.62 -6.99
C TYR A 104 24.54 -0.10 -6.95
N PHE A 105 25.60 0.70 -7.02
CA PHE A 105 25.46 2.17 -7.07
C PHE A 105 24.70 2.62 -8.32
N THR A 106 24.94 1.96 -9.44
CA THR A 106 24.25 2.25 -10.71
C THR A 106 22.76 1.92 -10.59
N GLU A 107 22.42 0.74 -10.06
CA GLU A 107 21.02 0.33 -9.89
C GLU A 107 20.29 1.18 -8.83
N ILE A 108 20.95 1.54 -7.72
CA ILE A 108 20.38 2.47 -6.72
C ILE A 108 20.05 3.82 -7.37
N HIS A 109 20.90 4.32 -8.27
CA HIS A 109 20.61 5.55 -8.99
C HIS A 109 19.42 5.39 -9.94
N ASN A 110 19.41 4.33 -10.74
CA ASN A 110 18.37 4.09 -11.74
C ASN A 110 16.99 3.88 -11.11
N GLU A 111 16.91 3.03 -10.09
CA GLU A 111 15.66 2.57 -9.49
C GLU A 111 15.15 3.51 -8.39
N LEU A 112 16.05 4.12 -7.62
CA LEU A 112 15.70 4.93 -6.45
C LEU A 112 16.05 6.41 -6.58
N SER A 113 16.67 6.83 -7.70
CA SER A 113 17.13 8.21 -7.90
C SER A 113 18.06 8.72 -6.79
N ILE A 114 18.83 7.82 -6.17
CA ILE A 114 19.82 8.14 -5.14
C ILE A 114 21.22 7.97 -5.75
N ASP A 115 21.97 9.05 -5.88
CA ASP A 115 23.39 8.95 -6.24
C ASP A 115 24.22 8.62 -5.00
N TRP A 116 24.65 7.36 -4.90
CA TRP A 116 25.42 6.91 -3.73
C TRP A 116 26.70 7.72 -3.54
N HIS A 117 27.36 8.23 -4.59
CA HIS A 117 28.67 8.88 -4.45
C HIS A 117 28.62 10.18 -3.62
N ILE A 118 27.46 10.84 -3.56
CA ILE A 118 27.27 12.09 -2.82
C ILE A 118 26.58 11.90 -1.46
N VAL A 119 26.06 10.70 -1.17
CA VAL A 119 25.43 10.38 0.12
C VAL A 119 26.50 10.44 1.22
N THR A 120 26.16 11.08 2.33
CA THR A 120 26.98 11.22 3.54
C THR A 120 26.44 10.36 4.68
N TRP A 121 27.24 10.09 5.71
CA TRP A 121 26.76 9.31 6.87
C TRP A 121 25.59 10.01 7.57
N GLN A 122 25.53 11.34 7.53
CA GLN A 122 24.43 12.13 8.09
C GLN A 122 23.09 11.82 7.42
N ASP A 123 23.11 11.48 6.14
CA ASP A 123 21.92 11.12 5.38
C ASP A 123 21.28 9.82 5.87
N CYS A 124 22.04 8.92 6.53
CA CYS A 124 21.54 7.68 7.12
C CYS A 124 20.50 7.92 8.23
N ARG A 125 20.26 9.16 8.68
CA ARG A 125 19.09 9.44 9.54
C ARG A 125 17.76 9.17 8.83
N ARG A 126 17.76 9.13 7.50
CA ARG A 126 16.62 8.74 6.66
C ARG A 126 16.54 7.20 6.56
N PRO A 127 15.39 6.58 6.85
CA PRO A 127 15.22 5.12 6.80
C PRO A 127 15.76 4.45 5.55
N LEU A 128 15.43 4.95 4.35
CA LEU A 128 15.86 4.37 3.08
C LEU A 128 17.38 4.43 2.90
N VAL A 129 18.03 5.50 3.37
CA VAL A 129 19.49 5.63 3.24
C VAL A 129 20.22 4.76 4.26
N SER A 130 19.72 4.69 5.50
CA SER A 130 20.20 3.76 6.54
C SER A 130 20.16 2.32 6.03
N ALA A 131 19.03 1.95 5.43
CA ALA A 131 18.79 0.66 4.82
C ALA A 131 19.79 0.36 3.68
N LEU A 132 19.94 1.27 2.71
CA LEU A 132 20.91 1.06 1.62
C LEU A 132 22.35 0.95 2.14
N ALA A 133 22.73 1.75 3.15
CA ALA A 133 24.07 1.70 3.74
C ALA A 133 24.35 0.35 4.40
N ALA A 134 23.41 -0.15 5.20
CA ALA A 134 23.52 -1.47 5.83
C ALA A 134 23.61 -2.59 4.78
N ARG A 135 22.79 -2.53 3.72
CA ARG A 135 22.77 -3.58 2.69
C ARG A 135 24.05 -3.60 1.85
N LEU A 136 24.58 -2.44 1.47
CA LEU A 136 25.87 -2.30 0.77
C LEU A 136 27.03 -2.77 1.63
N TYR A 137 27.01 -2.46 2.93
CA TYR A 137 28.04 -2.93 3.85
C TYR A 137 28.04 -4.46 3.99
N ILE A 138 26.86 -5.08 4.15
CA ILE A 138 26.72 -6.54 4.14
C ILE A 138 27.24 -7.12 2.83
N GLN A 139 26.82 -6.55 1.69
CA GLN A 139 27.23 -7.03 0.37
C GLN A 139 28.74 -7.07 0.21
N TYR A 140 29.44 -6.01 0.66
CA TYR A 140 30.88 -5.95 0.59
C TYR A 140 31.58 -6.89 1.58
N THR A 141 31.09 -6.97 2.82
CA THR A 141 31.74 -7.76 3.87
C THR A 141 31.51 -9.27 3.72
N SER A 142 30.38 -9.67 3.12
CA SER A 142 30.06 -11.07 2.84
C SER A 142 30.45 -11.52 1.42
N ARG A 143 31.22 -10.72 0.66
CA ARG A 143 31.57 -11.03 -0.74
C ARG A 143 32.28 -12.38 -0.95
N ASP A 144 33.05 -12.82 0.05
CA ASP A 144 33.76 -14.11 0.01
C ASP A 144 32.87 -15.28 0.49
N ASN A 145 31.64 -15.01 0.94
CA ASN A 145 30.65 -16.02 1.30
C ASN A 145 29.79 -16.38 0.08
N HIS A 146 30.10 -17.50 -0.56
CA HIS A 146 29.37 -17.99 -1.72
C HIS A 146 27.98 -18.57 -1.41
N ASN A 147 27.62 -18.75 -0.14
CA ASN A 147 26.32 -19.29 0.27
C ASN A 147 25.26 -18.19 0.46
N GLY A 148 25.64 -16.91 0.35
CA GLY A 148 24.75 -15.77 0.54
C GLY A 148 24.22 -15.64 1.98
N ILE A 149 23.12 -14.89 2.13
CA ILE A 149 22.41 -14.75 3.41
C ILE A 149 21.70 -16.09 3.73
N PRO A 150 21.82 -16.65 4.96
CA PRO A 150 21.11 -17.87 5.37
C PRO A 150 19.60 -17.64 5.54
N ARG A 151 18.81 -18.70 5.72
CA ARG A 151 17.34 -18.60 5.88
C ARG A 151 16.87 -18.78 7.31
N ASP A 152 17.38 -19.82 7.97
CA ASP A 152 17.05 -20.12 9.34
C ASP A 152 17.59 -19.04 10.27
N ILE A 153 16.82 -18.79 11.32
CA ILE A 153 17.06 -17.71 12.28
C ILE A 153 18.40 -17.89 13.01
N GLU A 154 18.81 -19.14 13.28
CA GLU A 154 20.08 -19.45 13.92
C GLU A 154 21.27 -19.08 13.01
N SER A 155 21.27 -19.54 11.77
CA SER A 155 22.34 -19.22 10.81
C SER A 155 22.34 -17.74 10.44
N GLN A 156 21.18 -17.08 10.38
CA GLN A 156 21.12 -15.64 10.20
C GLN A 156 21.70 -14.87 11.39
N ALA A 157 21.51 -15.35 12.61
CA ALA A 157 22.14 -14.73 13.78
C ALA A 157 23.67 -14.82 13.68
N ASP A 158 24.20 -15.96 13.26
CA ASP A 158 25.64 -16.14 13.02
C ASP A 158 26.15 -15.26 11.86
N PHE A 159 25.39 -15.16 10.76
CA PHE A 159 25.71 -14.29 9.64
C PHE A 159 25.74 -12.82 10.06
N TRP A 160 24.69 -12.35 10.75
CA TRP A 160 24.60 -10.98 11.28
C TRP A 160 25.78 -10.68 12.21
N LYS A 161 26.13 -11.61 13.10
CA LYS A 161 27.27 -11.48 14.02
C LYS A 161 28.61 -11.36 13.29
N SER A 162 28.79 -12.12 12.20
CA SER A 162 30.02 -12.16 11.42
C SER A 162 30.20 -10.97 10.47
N TYR A 163 29.12 -10.50 9.83
CA TYR A 163 29.21 -9.54 8.73
C TYR A 163 28.61 -8.17 9.02
N TYR A 164 27.85 -8.02 10.11
CA TYR A 164 27.22 -6.74 10.44
C TYR A 164 27.57 -6.25 11.85
N ARG A 165 27.31 -7.04 12.90
CA ARG A 165 27.44 -6.59 14.29
C ARG A 165 28.25 -7.56 15.16
N THR A 166 29.53 -7.28 15.32
CA THR A 166 30.47 -8.14 16.06
C THR A 166 30.34 -8.07 17.58
N SER A 167 29.61 -7.11 18.15
CA SER A 167 29.45 -6.94 19.61
C SER A 167 28.17 -7.56 20.19
N GLY A 168 27.15 -7.85 19.37
CA GLY A 168 25.84 -8.36 19.82
C GLY A 168 25.80 -9.86 20.13
N SER A 169 24.75 -10.36 20.78
CA SER A 169 24.60 -11.81 21.05
C SER A 169 23.72 -12.47 20.00
N THR A 170 24.16 -13.60 19.43
CA THR A 170 23.33 -14.39 18.49
C THR A 170 22.06 -14.88 19.17
N GLN A 171 22.12 -15.23 20.46
CA GLN A 171 20.93 -15.60 21.22
C GLN A 171 19.96 -14.42 21.45
N ASP A 172 20.47 -13.19 21.62
CA ASP A 172 19.62 -12.00 21.74
C ASP A 172 18.92 -11.70 20.41
N PHE A 173 19.66 -11.83 19.29
CA PHE A 173 19.10 -11.74 17.95
C PHE A 173 17.94 -12.74 17.77
N ILE A 174 18.17 -14.03 18.06
CA ILE A 174 17.16 -15.09 17.94
C ILE A 174 15.95 -14.78 18.82
N ASN A 175 16.15 -14.41 20.08
CA ASN A 175 15.05 -14.11 21.00
C ASN A 175 14.21 -12.91 20.53
N LYS A 176 14.85 -11.84 20.06
CA LYS A 176 14.15 -10.66 19.52
C LYS A 176 13.40 -11.01 18.23
N CYS A 177 13.98 -11.79 17.34
CA CYS A 177 13.31 -12.20 16.10
C CYS A 177 12.12 -13.13 16.38
N ASN A 178 12.25 -14.08 17.32
CA ASN A 178 11.11 -14.90 17.77
C ASN A 178 9.99 -14.05 18.39
N ASN A 179 10.34 -12.96 19.09
CA ASN A 179 9.37 -12.01 19.63
C ASN A 179 8.76 -11.09 18.55
N LEU A 180 9.47 -10.84 17.46
CA LEU A 180 8.98 -10.09 16.31
C LEU A 180 8.00 -10.93 15.48
N GLU A 181 8.29 -12.22 15.36
CA GLU A 181 7.55 -13.17 14.53
C GLU A 181 6.43 -13.89 15.30
N THR A 182 6.26 -13.59 16.60
CA THR A 182 5.16 -14.13 17.41
C THR A 182 3.84 -13.50 16.97
N GLY A 183 2.94 -14.33 16.47
CA GLY A 183 1.62 -13.92 15.96
C GLY A 183 1.41 -14.18 14.46
N CYS A 184 2.48 -14.44 13.69
CA CYS A 184 2.33 -15.29 12.51
C CYS A 184 2.54 -16.74 12.93
N ASN A 185 1.52 -17.35 13.52
CA ASN A 185 1.55 -18.80 13.58
C ASN A 185 1.41 -19.32 12.14
N SER A 186 2.46 -19.97 11.65
CA SER A 186 2.50 -20.74 10.39
C SER A 186 1.44 -21.85 10.31
N THR A 187 0.52 -21.92 11.29
CA THR A 187 -0.60 -22.86 11.37
C THR A 187 -1.81 -22.46 10.52
N SER A 188 -1.89 -21.22 10.03
CA SER A 188 -2.97 -20.80 9.10
C SER A 188 -2.85 -21.52 7.74
N GLY A 189 -1.62 -21.84 7.33
CA GLY A 189 -1.25 -22.45 6.05
C GLY A 189 -1.82 -21.72 4.83
N ALA A 190 -1.79 -22.35 3.65
CA ALA A 190 -2.21 -21.72 2.39
C ALA A 190 -2.93 -22.70 1.46
N ASP A 191 -3.77 -22.19 0.57
CA ASP A 191 -4.26 -22.96 -0.57
C ASP A 191 -3.35 -22.70 -1.77
N ILE A 192 -2.65 -23.74 -2.21
CA ILE A 192 -1.63 -23.67 -3.25
C ILE A 192 -2.15 -24.43 -4.47
N VAL A 193 -2.14 -23.79 -5.64
CA VAL A 193 -2.44 -24.46 -6.91
C VAL A 193 -1.23 -24.33 -7.83
N PHE A 194 -0.67 -25.47 -8.22
CA PHE A 194 0.37 -25.51 -9.25
C PHE A 194 -0.26 -25.47 -10.63
N VAL A 195 0.27 -24.60 -11.49
CA VAL A 195 -0.17 -24.36 -12.87
C VAL A 195 0.95 -24.82 -13.79
N LEU A 196 0.87 -26.06 -14.26
CA LEU A 196 1.95 -26.74 -14.96
C LEU A 196 1.82 -26.57 -16.47
N ASP A 197 2.83 -25.98 -17.10
CA ASP A 197 2.92 -25.93 -18.55
C ASP A 197 3.32 -27.30 -19.11
N GLY A 198 2.36 -27.95 -19.77
CA GLY A 198 2.52 -29.21 -20.49
C GLY A 198 2.66 -29.00 -21.99
N SER A 199 2.99 -27.79 -22.47
CA SER A 199 3.12 -27.47 -23.89
C SER A 199 4.31 -28.16 -24.56
N GLY A 200 4.29 -28.16 -25.89
CA GLY A 200 5.30 -28.81 -26.73
C GLY A 200 6.73 -28.31 -26.54
N SER A 201 6.90 -27.05 -26.14
CA SER A 201 8.21 -26.39 -25.98
C SER A 201 8.93 -26.81 -24.70
N ILE A 202 8.19 -27.19 -23.65
CA ILE A 202 8.74 -27.78 -22.43
C ILE A 202 9.34 -29.16 -22.73
N GLY A 203 8.61 -30.00 -23.47
CA GLY A 203 9.04 -31.35 -23.77
C GLY A 203 8.94 -32.31 -22.57
N SER A 204 8.88 -33.61 -22.85
CA SER A 204 8.61 -34.61 -21.81
C SER A 204 9.70 -34.72 -20.75
N ALA A 205 10.96 -34.42 -21.08
CA ALA A 205 12.08 -34.51 -20.13
C ALA A 205 12.00 -33.42 -19.06
N HIS A 206 11.85 -32.15 -19.45
CA HIS A 206 11.67 -31.06 -18.51
C HIS A 206 10.33 -31.14 -17.76
N PHE A 207 9.30 -31.73 -18.37
CA PHE A 207 8.04 -31.96 -17.66
C PHE A 207 8.19 -32.95 -16.49
N GLU A 208 9.07 -33.93 -16.58
CA GLU A 208 9.40 -34.78 -15.42
C GLU A 208 10.18 -34.02 -14.35
N GLU A 209 11.06 -33.08 -14.73
CA GLU A 209 11.74 -32.18 -13.76
C GLU A 209 10.72 -31.30 -13.02
N VAL A 210 9.69 -30.81 -13.73
CA VAL A 210 8.57 -30.07 -13.14
C VAL A 210 7.81 -30.93 -12.12
N LYS A 211 7.55 -32.20 -12.44
CA LYS A 211 6.87 -33.12 -11.51
C LYS A 211 7.71 -33.40 -10.26
N GLU A 212 9.02 -33.61 -10.42
CA GLU A 212 9.93 -33.77 -9.28
C GLU A 212 9.93 -32.51 -8.40
N PHE A 213 10.01 -31.33 -8.99
CA PHE A 213 9.94 -30.06 -8.25
C PHE A 213 8.66 -29.94 -7.42
N VAL A 214 7.49 -30.21 -8.01
CA VAL A 214 6.21 -30.18 -7.27
C VAL A 214 6.26 -31.14 -6.08
N LYS A 215 6.80 -32.35 -6.24
CA LYS A 215 6.92 -33.33 -5.16
C LYS A 215 7.89 -32.89 -4.07
N ASP A 216 8.97 -32.20 -4.42
CA ASP A 216 9.93 -31.66 -3.45
C ASP A 216 9.27 -30.56 -2.61
N VAL A 217 8.57 -29.63 -3.26
CA VAL A 217 7.80 -28.58 -2.56
C VAL A 217 6.74 -29.20 -1.63
N VAL A 218 6.03 -30.25 -2.06
CA VAL A 218 5.05 -30.97 -1.23
C VAL A 218 5.68 -31.58 0.04
N ASN A 219 6.95 -31.99 0.01
CA ASN A 219 7.62 -32.56 1.18
C ASN A 219 7.80 -31.53 2.30
N ASP A 220 7.96 -30.26 1.94
CA ASP A 220 8.30 -29.20 2.87
C ASP A 220 7.10 -28.58 3.59
N PHE A 221 5.88 -28.87 3.13
CA PHE A 221 4.63 -28.35 3.67
C PHE A 221 3.85 -29.38 4.48
N GLU A 222 3.24 -28.96 5.59
CA GLU A 222 2.31 -29.78 6.36
C GLU A 222 0.93 -29.84 5.68
N ILE A 223 0.54 -31.02 5.20
CA ILE A 223 -0.75 -31.17 4.49
C ILE A 223 -1.90 -31.13 5.51
N GLY A 224 -2.89 -30.29 5.23
CA GLY A 224 -3.98 -29.94 6.14
C GLY A 224 -4.03 -28.41 6.29
N PRO A 225 -3.10 -27.79 7.05
CA PRO A 225 -2.87 -26.36 6.98
C PRO A 225 -2.57 -25.89 5.55
N TYR A 226 -1.81 -26.67 4.79
CA TYR A 226 -1.58 -26.44 3.37
C TYR A 226 -2.44 -27.40 2.54
N LYS A 227 -3.20 -26.85 1.59
CA LYS A 227 -3.96 -27.62 0.59
C LYS A 227 -3.33 -27.44 -0.78
N ILE A 228 -3.28 -28.50 -1.57
CA ILE A 228 -2.57 -28.52 -2.85
C ILE A 228 -3.52 -28.98 -3.95
N GLY A 229 -3.61 -28.20 -5.01
CA GLY A 229 -4.27 -28.53 -6.27
C GLY A 229 -3.28 -28.44 -7.43
N VAL A 230 -3.57 -29.11 -8.54
CA VAL A 230 -2.73 -29.08 -9.74
C VAL A 230 -3.62 -28.95 -10.97
N ILE A 231 -3.30 -27.96 -11.81
CA ILE A 231 -3.81 -27.86 -13.16
C ILE A 231 -2.65 -27.97 -14.15
N GLN A 232 -2.86 -28.68 -15.25
CA GLN A 232 -1.95 -28.73 -16.39
C GLN A 232 -2.55 -27.92 -17.54
N PHE A 233 -1.75 -27.16 -18.28
CA PHE A 233 -2.21 -26.45 -19.47
C PHE A 233 -1.32 -26.70 -20.68
N GLY A 234 -1.90 -26.46 -21.85
CA GLY A 234 -1.24 -26.48 -23.15
C GLY A 234 -2.13 -25.72 -24.13
N SER A 235 -2.64 -26.39 -25.17
CA SER A 235 -3.75 -25.85 -25.99
C SER A 235 -5.10 -25.81 -25.25
N SER A 236 -5.20 -26.46 -24.11
CA SER A 236 -6.39 -26.51 -23.25
C SER A 236 -5.95 -26.69 -21.80
N VAL A 237 -6.84 -26.43 -20.85
CA VAL A 237 -6.56 -26.55 -19.41
C VAL A 237 -7.21 -27.81 -18.85
N TYR A 238 -6.45 -28.57 -18.07
CA TYR A 238 -6.85 -29.83 -17.47
C TYR A 238 -6.68 -29.73 -15.95
N PRO A 239 -7.76 -29.86 -15.15
CA PRO A 239 -7.62 -30.07 -13.72
C PRO A 239 -7.11 -31.48 -13.46
N GLU A 240 -5.85 -31.63 -13.04
CA GLU A 240 -5.29 -32.93 -12.69
C GLU A 240 -5.84 -33.37 -11.32
N PHE A 241 -5.92 -32.44 -10.35
CA PHE A 241 -6.73 -32.61 -9.14
C PHE A 241 -7.00 -31.28 -8.42
N GLU A 242 -8.13 -31.23 -7.70
CA GLU A 242 -8.60 -30.05 -6.98
C GLU A 242 -8.12 -30.04 -5.51
N LEU A 243 -8.15 -28.88 -4.84
CA LEU A 243 -7.68 -28.67 -3.45
C LEU A 243 -8.32 -29.58 -2.39
N LYS A 244 -9.52 -30.10 -2.67
CA LYS A 244 -10.27 -31.01 -1.77
C LYS A 244 -9.90 -32.50 -1.93
N GLN A 245 -9.13 -32.85 -2.96
CA GLN A 245 -9.07 -34.24 -3.42
C GLN A 245 -8.14 -35.13 -2.57
N TYR A 246 -6.99 -34.60 -2.14
CA TYR A 246 -5.98 -35.35 -1.41
C TYR A 246 -5.64 -34.69 -0.08
N THR A 247 -5.37 -35.49 0.94
CA THR A 247 -5.13 -35.02 2.32
C THR A 247 -3.83 -35.54 2.92
N THR A 248 -3.00 -36.25 2.15
CA THR A 248 -1.69 -36.74 2.59
C THR A 248 -0.62 -36.41 1.55
N ARG A 249 0.64 -36.26 2.00
CA ARG A 249 1.78 -36.00 1.10
C ARG A 249 1.94 -37.12 0.07
N ASP A 250 1.85 -38.37 0.51
CA ASP A 250 2.08 -39.54 -0.34
C ASP A 250 1.01 -39.66 -1.45
N ASP A 251 -0.25 -39.36 -1.14
CA ASP A 251 -1.33 -39.37 -2.15
C ASP A 251 -1.12 -38.25 -3.18
N ILE A 252 -0.74 -37.05 -2.75
CA ILE A 252 -0.45 -35.92 -3.63
C ILE A 252 0.72 -36.27 -4.56
N LYS A 253 1.81 -36.81 -4.01
CA LYS A 253 3.00 -37.19 -4.80
C LYS A 253 2.65 -38.29 -5.82
N SER A 254 1.88 -39.29 -5.41
CA SER A 254 1.40 -40.35 -6.31
C SER A 254 0.49 -39.81 -7.42
N ALA A 255 -0.36 -38.82 -7.10
CA ALA A 255 -1.20 -38.15 -8.08
C ALA A 255 -0.35 -37.34 -9.08
N VAL A 256 0.66 -36.61 -8.59
CA VAL A 256 1.62 -35.89 -9.43
C VAL A 256 2.36 -36.83 -10.36
N ASP A 257 2.87 -37.97 -9.87
CA ASP A 257 3.55 -38.98 -10.68
C ASP A 257 2.67 -39.51 -11.82
N SER A 258 1.35 -39.58 -11.61
CA SER A 258 0.39 -40.06 -12.60
C SER A 258 0.04 -39.04 -13.69
N ILE A 259 0.43 -37.77 -13.54
CA ILE A 259 0.17 -36.74 -14.54
C ILE A 259 0.92 -37.07 -15.83
N HIS A 260 0.18 -37.13 -16.93
CA HIS A 260 0.72 -37.38 -18.26
C HIS A 260 1.02 -36.06 -18.98
N TYR A 261 2.21 -35.97 -19.57
CA TYR A 261 2.58 -34.88 -20.47
C TYR A 261 1.71 -34.87 -21.72
N ARG A 262 1.10 -33.72 -22.04
CA ARG A 262 0.11 -33.60 -23.13
C ARG A 262 0.67 -32.98 -24.41
N GLY A 263 1.69 -32.13 -24.32
CA GLY A 263 2.16 -31.30 -25.42
C GLY A 263 1.09 -30.31 -25.92
N GLY A 264 1.36 -29.70 -27.09
CA GLY A 264 0.46 -28.75 -27.74
C GLY A 264 0.99 -27.32 -27.68
N GLY A 265 0.08 -26.34 -27.83
CA GLY A 265 0.41 -24.91 -27.69
C GLY A 265 0.50 -24.48 -26.22
N THR A 266 0.61 -23.16 -26.00
CA THR A 266 0.84 -22.57 -24.67
C THR A 266 -0.21 -21.49 -24.39
N SER A 267 -1.36 -21.87 -23.85
CA SER A 267 -2.48 -20.95 -23.57
C SER A 267 -2.51 -20.53 -22.10
N THR A 268 -1.50 -19.78 -21.68
CA THR A 268 -1.29 -19.34 -20.29
C THR A 268 -2.48 -18.55 -19.71
N HIS A 269 -3.06 -17.66 -20.51
CA HIS A 269 -4.25 -16.88 -20.15
C HIS A 269 -5.43 -17.76 -19.71
N LEU A 270 -5.71 -18.89 -20.38
CA LEU A 270 -6.79 -19.80 -19.99
C LEU A 270 -6.50 -20.51 -18.67
N ALA A 271 -5.23 -20.79 -18.39
CA ALA A 271 -4.81 -21.42 -17.15
C ALA A 271 -5.03 -20.48 -15.96
N LEU A 272 -4.67 -19.20 -16.12
CA LEU A 272 -4.92 -18.14 -15.14
C LEU A 272 -6.43 -17.88 -14.97
N GLU A 273 -7.21 -17.87 -16.05
CA GLU A 273 -8.67 -17.77 -16.00
C GLU A 273 -9.27 -18.89 -15.13
N ARG A 274 -8.91 -20.15 -15.41
CA ARG A 274 -9.37 -21.29 -14.61
C ARG A 274 -8.90 -21.20 -13.15
N LEU A 275 -7.67 -20.77 -12.91
CA LEU A 275 -7.13 -20.62 -11.56
C LEU A 275 -8.03 -19.71 -10.71
N ILE A 276 -8.38 -18.54 -11.26
CA ILE A 276 -9.22 -17.53 -10.62
C ILE A 276 -10.66 -18.03 -10.48
N ASP A 277 -11.24 -18.50 -11.58
CA ASP A 277 -12.68 -18.73 -11.67
C ASP A 277 -13.09 -20.12 -11.21
N GLU A 278 -12.19 -21.10 -11.08
CA GLU A 278 -12.53 -22.47 -10.70
C GLU A 278 -11.65 -23.02 -9.59
N SER A 279 -10.33 -23.03 -9.73
CA SER A 279 -9.44 -23.74 -8.80
C SER A 279 -9.54 -23.20 -7.37
N PHE A 280 -9.69 -21.89 -7.21
CA PHE A 280 -9.87 -21.24 -5.91
C PHE A 280 -11.33 -21.07 -5.45
N LYS A 281 -12.30 -21.74 -6.09
CA LYS A 281 -13.67 -21.80 -5.57
C LYS A 281 -13.76 -22.72 -4.34
N GLU A 282 -14.59 -22.33 -3.37
CA GLU A 282 -14.87 -23.18 -2.20
C GLU A 282 -15.43 -24.55 -2.59
N SER A 283 -16.22 -24.61 -3.66
CA SER A 283 -16.74 -25.87 -4.21
C SER A 283 -15.63 -26.85 -4.64
N ASN A 284 -14.43 -26.35 -4.92
CA ASN A 284 -13.25 -27.12 -5.29
C ASN A 284 -12.24 -27.30 -4.15
N GLY A 285 -12.59 -26.84 -2.94
CA GLY A 285 -11.83 -27.10 -1.71
C GLY A 285 -11.01 -25.94 -1.19
N ALA A 286 -11.01 -24.81 -1.90
CA ALA A 286 -10.45 -23.57 -1.39
C ALA A 286 -11.15 -23.18 -0.09
N ARG A 287 -10.38 -22.70 0.87
CA ARG A 287 -10.89 -22.22 2.14
C ARG A 287 -11.36 -20.77 2.00
N PRO A 288 -12.31 -20.32 2.84
CA PRO A 288 -12.83 -18.96 2.80
C PRO A 288 -11.75 -17.90 3.08
N HIS A 289 -12.16 -16.64 3.07
CA HIS A 289 -11.29 -15.47 3.28
C HIS A 289 -10.39 -15.59 4.52
N GLY A 290 -9.19 -15.01 4.43
CA GLY A 290 -8.16 -15.11 5.48
C GLY A 290 -7.19 -16.27 5.31
N ILE A 291 -7.43 -17.18 4.36
CA ILE A 291 -6.45 -18.17 3.94
C ILE A 291 -5.79 -17.72 2.63
N PRO A 292 -4.47 -17.52 2.60
CA PRO A 292 -3.70 -17.15 1.41
C PRO A 292 -3.98 -18.07 0.22
N LYS A 293 -4.13 -17.47 -0.96
CA LYS A 293 -4.25 -18.19 -2.24
C LYS A 293 -2.98 -17.99 -3.02
N VAL A 294 -2.30 -19.08 -3.36
CA VAL A 294 -1.01 -19.03 -4.07
C VAL A 294 -1.11 -19.82 -5.37
N GLY A 295 -0.95 -19.13 -6.49
CA GLY A 295 -0.79 -19.75 -7.81
C GLY A 295 0.69 -19.87 -8.15
N ILE A 296 1.20 -21.10 -8.33
CA ILE A 296 2.58 -21.34 -8.73
C ILE A 296 2.58 -21.80 -10.19
N ILE A 297 2.87 -20.90 -11.12
CA ILE A 297 2.94 -21.21 -12.54
C ILE A 297 4.34 -21.64 -12.96
N MET A 298 4.45 -22.73 -13.70
CA MET A 298 5.72 -23.29 -14.16
C MET A 298 5.67 -23.37 -15.69
N THR A 299 6.40 -22.49 -16.39
CA THR A 299 6.32 -22.29 -17.85
C THR A 299 7.64 -21.77 -18.42
N ASP A 300 7.85 -21.89 -19.72
CA ASP A 300 8.95 -21.23 -20.44
C ASP A 300 8.61 -19.78 -20.85
N GLY A 301 7.42 -19.29 -20.51
CA GLY A 301 7.02 -17.90 -20.71
C GLY A 301 6.65 -17.54 -22.15
N GLN A 302 6.40 -18.50 -23.03
CA GLN A 302 6.08 -18.22 -24.44
C GLN A 302 4.59 -18.40 -24.76
N SER A 303 3.71 -17.62 -24.12
CA SER A 303 2.27 -17.74 -24.36
C SER A 303 1.90 -17.43 -25.81
N SER A 304 0.97 -18.21 -26.33
CA SER A 304 0.28 -17.96 -27.59
C SER A 304 -0.50 -16.63 -27.62
N SER A 305 -0.72 -15.99 -26.47
CA SER A 305 -1.43 -14.71 -26.36
C SER A 305 -0.92 -13.87 -25.19
N TYR A 306 0.28 -13.30 -25.34
CA TYR A 306 0.92 -12.43 -24.34
C TYR A 306 -0.03 -11.40 -23.72
N SER A 307 -0.72 -10.58 -24.52
CA SER A 307 -1.59 -9.51 -23.99
C SER A 307 -2.72 -10.02 -23.11
N LEU A 308 -3.27 -11.20 -23.42
CA LEU A 308 -4.29 -11.83 -22.59
C LEU A 308 -3.66 -12.40 -21.32
N THR A 309 -2.46 -12.99 -21.40
CA THR A 309 -1.75 -13.46 -20.20
C THR A 309 -1.59 -12.32 -19.18
N ILE A 310 -1.16 -11.13 -19.63
CA ILE A 310 -0.97 -9.98 -18.75
C ILE A 310 -2.28 -9.55 -18.09
N SER A 311 -3.39 -9.48 -18.85
CA SER A 311 -4.68 -9.10 -18.27
C SER A 311 -5.21 -10.12 -17.27
N GLU A 312 -4.95 -11.41 -17.50
CA GLU A 312 -5.36 -12.47 -16.58
C GLU A 312 -4.47 -12.52 -15.32
N ALA A 313 -3.16 -12.28 -15.46
CA ALA A 313 -2.24 -12.16 -14.34
C ALA A 313 -2.61 -10.99 -13.44
N GLU A 314 -2.95 -9.84 -14.03
CA GLU A 314 -3.45 -8.69 -13.31
C GLU A 314 -4.77 -9.02 -12.59
N ARG A 315 -5.70 -9.74 -13.22
CA ARG A 315 -6.92 -10.21 -12.54
C ARG A 315 -6.60 -11.14 -11.37
N ALA A 316 -5.60 -12.02 -11.49
CA ALA A 316 -5.16 -12.88 -10.39
C ALA A 316 -4.62 -12.05 -9.21
N HIS A 317 -3.78 -11.05 -9.48
CA HIS A 317 -3.25 -10.13 -8.47
C HIS A 317 -4.39 -9.39 -7.75
N GLN A 318 -5.36 -8.88 -8.51
CA GLN A 318 -6.53 -8.17 -7.96
C GLN A 318 -7.46 -9.07 -7.16
N ALA A 319 -7.53 -10.35 -7.50
CA ALA A 319 -8.25 -11.36 -6.73
C ALA A 319 -7.54 -11.74 -5.41
N GLY A 320 -6.38 -11.13 -5.11
CA GLY A 320 -5.58 -11.43 -3.92
C GLY A 320 -4.84 -12.76 -4.02
N ILE A 321 -4.64 -13.28 -5.24
CA ILE A 321 -3.85 -14.48 -5.48
C ILE A 321 -2.39 -14.04 -5.61
N ILE A 322 -1.53 -14.63 -4.78
CA ILE A 322 -0.09 -14.47 -4.89
C ILE A 322 0.37 -15.36 -6.05
N MET A 323 0.84 -14.73 -7.11
CA MET A 323 1.37 -15.43 -8.29
C MET A 323 2.87 -15.56 -8.18
N ILE A 324 3.34 -16.81 -8.24
CA ILE A 324 4.76 -17.16 -8.31
C ILE A 324 4.99 -17.81 -9.67
N ALA A 325 5.93 -17.27 -10.44
CA ALA A 325 6.28 -17.75 -11.76
C ALA A 325 7.64 -18.46 -11.75
N ILE A 326 7.69 -19.67 -12.31
CA ILE A 326 8.90 -20.48 -12.36
C ILE A 326 9.21 -20.76 -13.82
N GLY A 327 10.35 -20.25 -14.27
CA GLY A 327 10.89 -20.48 -15.61
C GLY A 327 11.40 -21.91 -15.77
N VAL A 328 10.92 -22.62 -16.79
CA VAL A 328 11.30 -24.00 -17.10
C VAL A 328 12.01 -24.06 -18.45
N GLY A 329 13.12 -24.81 -18.51
CA GLY A 329 13.89 -25.02 -19.75
C GLY A 329 14.91 -23.92 -20.04
N SER A 330 15.37 -23.85 -21.28
CA SER A 330 16.50 -22.99 -21.70
C SER A 330 16.11 -21.75 -22.50
N SER A 331 14.86 -21.68 -22.98
CA SER A 331 14.35 -20.59 -23.84
C SER A 331 13.25 -19.82 -23.13
N ILE A 332 13.59 -19.24 -21.98
CA ILE A 332 12.62 -18.61 -21.10
C ILE A 332 12.37 -17.15 -21.48
N ASP A 333 11.13 -16.76 -21.72
CA ASP A 333 10.76 -15.34 -21.81
C ASP A 333 10.54 -14.77 -20.42
N ARG A 334 11.61 -14.14 -19.92
CA ARG A 334 11.63 -13.49 -18.62
C ARG A 334 10.59 -12.38 -18.50
N THR A 335 10.28 -11.67 -19.59
CA THR A 335 9.36 -10.53 -19.56
C THR A 335 7.92 -10.99 -19.30
N GLU A 336 7.52 -12.12 -19.88
CA GLU A 336 6.21 -12.69 -19.62
C GLU A 336 6.11 -13.26 -18.20
N LEU A 337 7.12 -14.02 -17.75
CA LEU A 337 7.14 -14.56 -16.38
C LEU A 337 7.07 -13.46 -15.32
N GLU A 338 7.87 -12.41 -15.47
CA GLU A 338 7.90 -11.25 -14.57
C GLU A 338 6.58 -10.48 -14.56
N ALA A 339 5.79 -10.56 -15.63
CA ALA A 339 4.48 -9.93 -15.67
C ALA A 339 3.37 -10.83 -15.09
N ILE A 340 3.60 -12.14 -15.01
CA ILE A 340 2.69 -13.06 -14.31
C ILE A 340 2.94 -13.05 -12.81
N ALA A 341 4.20 -12.92 -12.39
CA ALA A 341 4.59 -12.89 -10.99
C ALA A 341 4.04 -11.65 -10.25
N SER A 342 3.66 -11.82 -9.00
CA SER A 342 3.27 -10.70 -8.12
C SER A 342 4.48 -9.87 -7.70
N ASP A 343 4.25 -8.61 -7.30
CA ASP A 343 5.32 -7.77 -6.77
C ASP A 343 5.77 -8.20 -5.35
N PRO A 344 7.06 -8.05 -5.00
CA PRO A 344 8.15 -7.65 -5.87
C PRO A 344 8.59 -8.84 -6.73
N LYS A 345 8.76 -8.59 -8.03
CA LYS A 345 8.96 -9.64 -9.03
C LYS A 345 10.15 -10.54 -8.72
N CYS A 346 11.27 -9.99 -8.21
CA CYS A 346 12.44 -10.77 -7.82
C CYS A 346 12.22 -11.78 -6.67
N LEU A 347 11.13 -11.68 -5.91
CA LEU A 347 10.78 -12.68 -4.89
C LEU A 347 9.76 -13.71 -5.39
N HIS A 348 9.24 -13.55 -6.61
CA HIS A 348 8.18 -14.39 -7.15
C HIS A 348 8.45 -14.83 -8.59
N HIS A 349 9.65 -14.62 -9.10
CA HIS A 349 10.12 -15.27 -10.33
C HIS A 349 11.37 -16.10 -10.03
N PHE A 350 11.34 -17.36 -10.44
CA PHE A 350 12.37 -18.37 -10.16
C PHE A 350 12.73 -19.13 -11.44
N PHE A 351 13.83 -19.89 -11.44
CA PHE A 351 14.29 -20.66 -12.60
C PHE A 351 14.64 -22.09 -12.18
N LEU A 352 13.94 -23.08 -12.73
CA LEU A 352 14.03 -24.50 -12.30
C LEU A 352 15.46 -25.09 -12.34
N SER A 353 16.39 -24.47 -13.08
CA SER A 353 17.81 -24.80 -13.07
C SER A 353 18.54 -24.64 -11.72
N GLY A 354 17.91 -24.02 -10.70
CA GLY A 354 18.46 -23.88 -9.35
C GLY A 354 17.66 -24.65 -8.28
N PHE A 355 18.04 -25.89 -7.95
CA PHE A 355 17.47 -26.62 -6.81
C PHE A 355 17.61 -25.89 -5.45
N SER A 356 18.39 -24.80 -5.38
CA SER A 356 18.49 -23.90 -4.21
C SER A 356 17.27 -22.99 -3.99
N GLU A 357 16.32 -22.97 -4.93
CA GLU A 357 15.16 -22.07 -4.95
C GLU A 357 13.93 -22.63 -4.20
N ILE A 358 13.91 -23.92 -3.85
CA ILE A 358 12.77 -24.53 -3.14
C ILE A 358 12.56 -23.86 -1.78
N ASP A 359 13.65 -23.56 -1.08
CA ASP A 359 13.57 -22.83 0.18
C ASP A 359 13.17 -21.35 0.00
N ASP A 360 13.50 -20.70 -1.13
CA ASP A 360 12.99 -19.36 -1.48
C ASP A 360 11.48 -19.41 -1.72
N LEU A 361 11.03 -20.41 -2.47
CA LEU A 361 9.62 -20.63 -2.74
C LEU A 361 8.85 -20.88 -1.46
N LYS A 362 9.35 -21.77 -0.60
CA LYS A 362 8.74 -22.05 0.71
C LYS A 362 8.64 -20.79 1.54
N TYR A 363 9.73 -20.04 1.65
CA TYR A 363 9.78 -18.79 2.39
C TYR A 363 8.85 -17.73 1.81
N ALA A 364 8.79 -17.56 0.49
CA ALA A 364 7.87 -16.65 -0.17
C ALA A 364 6.41 -17.03 0.15
N ILE A 365 6.08 -18.32 0.08
CA ILE A 365 4.75 -18.82 0.43
C ILE A 365 4.43 -18.59 1.91
N GLU A 366 5.35 -18.87 2.83
CA GLU A 366 5.15 -18.72 4.28
C GLU A 366 5.05 -17.24 4.69
N LYS A 367 5.94 -16.37 4.18
CA LYS A 367 5.89 -14.92 4.40
C LYS A 367 4.61 -14.33 3.83
N ARG A 368 4.25 -14.69 2.61
CA ARG A 368 2.98 -14.22 2.01
C ARG A 368 1.77 -14.81 2.70
N ALA A 369 1.90 -15.99 3.30
CA ALA A 369 0.86 -16.53 4.13
C ALA A 369 0.63 -15.68 5.40
N CYS A 370 1.69 -15.10 5.95
CA CYS A 370 1.61 -14.12 7.03
C CYS A 370 1.08 -12.75 6.57
N GLU A 371 1.35 -12.36 5.32
CA GLU A 371 0.99 -11.04 4.79
C GLU A 371 -0.40 -10.99 4.15
N ALA A 372 -0.98 -12.14 3.77
CA ALA A 372 -2.22 -12.22 3.02
C ALA A 372 -3.35 -11.52 3.77
N PRO A 373 -3.96 -10.48 3.19
CA PRO A 373 -5.02 -9.77 3.87
C PRO A 373 -6.27 -10.65 3.98
N PHE A 374 -6.91 -10.64 5.14
CA PHE A 374 -8.29 -11.04 5.31
C PHE A 374 -9.17 -10.15 4.44
N VAL A 375 -9.66 -10.70 3.32
CA VAL A 375 -10.49 -9.96 2.36
C VAL A 375 -11.92 -9.86 2.86
N VAL A 376 -12.40 -8.63 3.01
CA VAL A 376 -13.78 -8.29 3.36
C VAL A 376 -14.46 -7.77 2.10
N SER A 377 -15.55 -8.42 1.68
CA SER A 377 -16.31 -8.00 0.49
C SER A 377 -17.75 -7.64 0.85
N PRO A 378 -18.41 -6.72 0.10
CA PRO A 378 -19.81 -6.40 0.34
C PRO A 378 -20.69 -7.61 0.00
N GLY A 379 -21.29 -8.23 1.01
CA GLY A 379 -22.25 -9.31 0.79
C GLY A 379 -23.47 -8.80 0.03
N HIS A 380 -23.89 -9.49 -1.04
CA HIS A 380 -25.01 -9.10 -1.90
C HIS A 380 -26.41 -9.16 -1.22
N ASN A 381 -26.47 -9.41 0.09
CA ASN A 381 -27.68 -9.47 0.92
C ASN A 381 -27.39 -9.28 2.43
N GLY A 382 -26.30 -8.58 2.80
CA GLY A 382 -25.97 -8.37 4.22
C GLY A 382 -25.46 -9.61 4.96
N THR A 383 -24.81 -10.54 4.26
CA THR A 383 -24.01 -11.59 4.90
C THR A 383 -22.71 -10.99 5.42
N ASP A 384 -22.58 -10.88 6.74
CA ASP A 384 -21.40 -10.33 7.42
C ASP A 384 -20.16 -11.21 7.15
N THR A 385 -19.08 -10.64 6.60
CA THR A 385 -17.79 -11.34 6.46
C THR A 385 -17.08 -11.29 7.80
N GLY A 386 -16.81 -12.44 8.42
CA GLY A 386 -16.25 -12.50 9.77
C GLY A 386 -15.21 -13.60 9.95
N GLY A 387 -14.49 -13.53 11.06
CA GLY A 387 -13.40 -14.44 11.39
C GLY A 387 -13.12 -14.47 12.88
N LYS A 388 -11.98 -15.07 13.24
CA LYS A 388 -11.47 -15.13 14.61
C LYS A 388 -10.05 -14.58 14.66
N ILE A 389 -9.70 -13.90 15.74
CA ILE A 389 -8.33 -13.46 16.01
C ILE A 389 -7.88 -13.98 17.38
N PRO A 390 -6.76 -14.71 17.47
CA PRO A 390 -6.19 -15.09 18.75
C PRO A 390 -5.70 -13.86 19.55
N PRO A 391 -5.53 -14.00 20.88
CA PRO A 391 -5.14 -12.86 21.71
C PRO A 391 -3.71 -12.39 21.44
N GLY A 392 -3.55 -11.09 21.18
CA GLY A 392 -2.25 -10.47 20.89
C GLY A 392 -1.82 -10.57 19.42
N ASP A 393 -2.59 -11.27 18.58
CA ASP A 393 -2.30 -11.41 17.16
C ASP A 393 -2.74 -10.18 16.34
N ASN A 394 -2.17 -10.07 15.15
CA ASN A 394 -2.50 -9.08 14.14
C ASN A 394 -2.82 -9.79 12.81
N ILE A 395 -3.89 -9.39 12.14
CA ILE A 395 -4.29 -9.90 10.83
C ILE A 395 -4.32 -8.73 9.83
N ASN A 396 -3.57 -8.79 8.74
CA ASN A 396 -3.72 -7.86 7.63
C ASN A 396 -5.15 -7.98 7.07
N CYS A 397 -5.79 -6.89 6.66
CA CYS A 397 -7.13 -6.89 6.06
C CYS A 397 -7.19 -6.04 4.79
N GLN A 398 -8.03 -6.47 3.86
CA GLN A 398 -8.35 -5.74 2.63
C GLN A 398 -9.86 -5.68 2.50
N ILE A 399 -10.43 -4.49 2.56
CA ILE A 399 -11.87 -4.27 2.55
C ILE A 399 -12.27 -3.64 1.22
N LYS A 400 -13.06 -4.36 0.44
CA LYS A 400 -13.67 -3.85 -0.78
C LYS A 400 -14.93 -3.07 -0.41
N ILE A 401 -15.01 -1.80 -0.81
CA ILE A 401 -16.18 -0.96 -0.54
C ILE A 401 -16.89 -0.59 -1.86
N PRO A 402 -18.24 -0.54 -1.85
CA PRO A 402 -19.03 -0.36 -3.07
C PRO A 402 -18.93 1.06 -3.65
N SER A 403 -18.64 2.06 -2.81
CA SER A 403 -18.51 3.47 -3.19
C SER A 403 -17.77 4.26 -2.12
N ALA A 404 -17.33 5.46 -2.48
CA ALA A 404 -17.03 6.53 -1.53
C ALA A 404 -18.15 6.69 -0.48
N GLY A 405 -17.78 6.97 0.78
CA GLY A 405 -18.72 7.19 1.89
C GLY A 405 -19.32 5.95 2.58
N ALA A 406 -18.85 4.74 2.27
CA ALA A 406 -19.36 3.50 2.88
C ALA A 406 -19.07 3.39 4.39
N THR A 407 -20.08 2.99 5.19
CA THR A 407 -19.88 2.71 6.62
C THR A 407 -19.39 1.27 6.82
N ILE A 408 -18.35 1.06 7.63
CA ILE A 408 -17.84 -0.27 7.98
C ILE A 408 -18.00 -0.50 9.48
N SER A 409 -18.89 -1.43 9.84
CA SER A 409 -19.05 -1.86 11.22
C SER A 409 -18.19 -3.09 11.51
N LEU A 410 -17.49 -3.10 12.63
CA LEU A 410 -16.74 -4.25 13.16
C LEU A 410 -17.40 -4.73 14.46
N ARG A 411 -18.12 -5.83 14.38
CA ARG A 411 -18.83 -6.43 15.51
C ARG A 411 -17.96 -7.52 16.15
N THR A 412 -17.80 -7.49 17.46
CA THR A 412 -17.15 -8.55 18.24
C THR A 412 -18.13 -9.21 19.21
N ASN A 413 -17.73 -10.32 19.81
CA ASN A 413 -18.47 -10.99 20.88
C ASN A 413 -18.62 -10.15 22.18
N SER A 414 -17.80 -9.11 22.36
CA SER A 414 -17.86 -8.18 23.49
C SER A 414 -18.72 -6.92 23.23
N GLY A 415 -19.13 -6.67 21.98
CA GLY A 415 -19.92 -5.52 21.59
C GLY A 415 -19.87 -5.22 20.08
N THR A 416 -20.74 -4.33 19.61
CA THR A 416 -20.68 -3.81 18.22
C THR A 416 -19.94 -2.49 18.21
N HIS A 417 -18.82 -2.41 17.48
CA HIS A 417 -18.09 -1.17 17.25
C HIS A 417 -18.28 -0.76 15.79
N SER A 418 -18.71 0.47 15.52
CA SER A 418 -18.96 0.93 14.14
C SER A 418 -17.97 2.01 13.76
N THR A 419 -17.30 1.88 12.62
CA THR A 419 -16.35 2.89 12.13
C THR A 419 -16.82 3.42 10.78
N LEU A 420 -17.09 4.72 10.72
CA LEU A 420 -17.49 5.36 9.48
C LEU A 420 -16.25 5.62 8.61
N PHE A 421 -16.22 5.09 7.38
CA PHE A 421 -15.13 5.32 6.44
C PHE A 421 -15.61 6.24 5.31
N LEU A 422 -14.89 7.34 5.11
CA LEU A 422 -15.30 8.38 4.17
C LEU A 422 -14.14 8.60 3.21
N ALA A 423 -14.14 7.84 2.13
CA ALA A 423 -13.21 8.10 1.05
C ALA A 423 -13.77 9.27 0.22
N GLN A 424 -13.15 10.44 0.27
CA GLN A 424 -13.34 11.48 -0.75
C GLN A 424 -12.10 11.56 -1.63
N ASP A 425 -12.32 11.67 -2.93
CA ASP A 425 -11.28 11.76 -3.95
C ASP A 425 -10.34 12.94 -3.71
N THR A 426 -9.05 12.67 -3.97
CA THR A 426 -7.89 13.58 -4.03
C THR A 426 -7.28 14.01 -2.68
N TYR A 427 -6.01 13.59 -2.47
CA TYR A 427 -5.15 13.71 -1.28
C TYR A 427 -5.46 12.73 -0.14
N PRO A 428 -4.46 12.31 0.70
CA PRO A 428 -4.66 11.29 1.72
C PRO A 428 -5.56 11.88 2.80
N SER A 429 -6.86 11.80 2.58
CA SER A 429 -7.88 12.32 3.47
C SER A 429 -7.90 11.41 4.69
N SER A 430 -7.55 12.03 5.82
CA SER A 430 -7.68 11.48 7.16
C SER A 430 -8.98 10.70 7.31
N VAL A 431 -8.88 9.44 7.72
CA VAL A 431 -10.00 8.70 8.30
C VAL A 431 -10.52 9.55 9.47
N TYR A 432 -11.72 10.12 9.31
CA TYR A 432 -12.35 10.90 10.36
C TYR A 432 -12.83 9.91 11.43
N TYR A 433 -12.09 9.84 12.54
CA TYR A 433 -12.50 9.11 13.73
C TYR A 433 -13.65 9.88 14.40
N GLU A 434 -14.90 9.65 13.98
CA GLU A 434 -16.06 9.98 14.81
C GLU A 434 -16.25 8.89 15.87
N GLU A 435 -15.23 8.75 16.72
CA GLU A 435 -15.24 8.29 18.11
C GLU A 435 -13.78 8.04 18.47
N LYS A 436 -13.26 8.93 19.32
CA LYS A 436 -12.05 8.65 20.09
C LYS A 436 -12.23 7.27 20.71
N LEU A 437 -11.38 6.34 20.28
CA LEU A 437 -11.05 5.07 20.91
C LEU A 437 -11.01 5.25 22.44
N ASP A 438 -12.11 4.97 23.12
CA ASP A 438 -12.11 4.63 24.55
C ASP A 438 -11.67 3.15 24.73
N SER A 439 -11.03 2.61 23.71
CA SER A 439 -10.34 1.34 23.74
C SER A 439 -8.89 1.55 24.13
N THR A 440 -8.65 1.56 25.43
CA THR A 440 -7.34 1.18 25.91
C THR A 440 -7.04 -0.24 25.40
N PRO A 441 -5.78 -0.57 25.01
CA PRO A 441 -5.33 -1.93 24.70
C PRO A 441 -5.52 -2.96 25.84
N GLN A 442 -6.17 -2.56 26.93
CA GLN A 442 -6.32 -3.26 28.19
C GLN A 442 -7.69 -3.96 28.34
N ASN A 443 -8.66 -3.72 27.43
CA ASN A 443 -9.95 -4.41 27.47
C ASN A 443 -9.89 -5.76 26.73
N PRO A 444 -9.99 -6.91 27.42
CA PRO A 444 -9.94 -8.22 26.78
C PRO A 444 -11.15 -8.49 25.89
N GLY A 445 -10.94 -9.16 24.75
CA GLY A 445 -11.98 -9.61 23.85
C GLY A 445 -12.44 -8.59 22.80
N VAL A 446 -11.59 -7.64 22.40
CA VAL A 446 -11.93 -6.60 21.42
C VAL A 446 -10.96 -6.65 20.23
N VAL A 447 -11.46 -6.35 19.03
CA VAL A 447 -10.67 -6.22 17.80
C VAL A 447 -10.74 -4.78 17.31
N TYR A 448 -9.60 -4.20 16.95
CA TYR A 448 -9.53 -2.84 16.41
C TYR A 448 -8.90 -2.81 15.02
N ILE A 449 -9.38 -1.90 14.17
CA ILE A 449 -8.77 -1.59 12.88
C ILE A 449 -7.65 -0.57 13.12
N ARG A 450 -6.44 -0.89 12.66
CA ARG A 450 -5.27 -0.01 12.70
C ARG A 450 -4.77 0.27 11.30
N ASN A 451 -4.20 1.46 11.11
CA ASN A 451 -3.55 1.92 9.89
C ASN A 451 -4.37 1.73 8.59
N PRO A 452 -5.68 2.06 8.56
CA PRO A 452 -6.44 1.95 7.33
C PRO A 452 -5.91 2.89 6.24
N HIS A 453 -5.68 2.35 5.05
CA HIS A 453 -5.25 3.09 3.85
C HIS A 453 -6.21 2.81 2.69
N VAL A 454 -6.73 3.85 2.06
CA VAL A 454 -7.67 3.74 0.94
C VAL A 454 -6.97 3.89 -0.40
N THR A 455 -7.28 3.02 -1.36
CA THR A 455 -6.86 3.16 -2.76
C THR A 455 -8.02 2.83 -3.70
N VAL A 456 -7.91 3.26 -4.96
CA VAL A 456 -8.85 2.94 -6.04
C VAL A 456 -8.09 2.19 -7.12
N LEU A 457 -8.51 0.96 -7.39
CA LEU A 457 -8.00 0.06 -8.44
C LEU A 457 -9.20 -0.42 -9.27
N ASP A 458 -9.13 -0.32 -10.61
CA ASP A 458 -10.16 -0.77 -11.54
C ASP A 458 -11.60 -0.33 -11.23
N ASN A 459 -11.76 0.96 -10.91
CA ASN A 459 -13.03 1.57 -10.48
C ASN A 459 -13.63 0.99 -9.19
N GLU A 460 -12.87 0.20 -8.45
CA GLU A 460 -13.25 -0.33 -7.14
C GLU A 460 -12.44 0.32 -6.02
N TRP A 461 -13.11 0.59 -4.91
CA TRP A 461 -12.50 1.21 -3.74
C TRP A 461 -12.04 0.11 -2.77
N LEU A 462 -10.77 0.18 -2.35
CA LEU A 462 -10.15 -0.79 -1.45
C LEU A 462 -9.58 -0.09 -0.21
N ILE A 463 -9.74 -0.72 0.95
CA ILE A 463 -9.10 -0.30 2.20
C ILE A 463 -8.16 -1.40 2.67
N PHE A 464 -6.87 -1.11 2.78
CA PHE A 464 -5.89 -1.97 3.42
C PHE A 464 -5.77 -1.60 4.90
N CYS A 465 -5.72 -2.57 5.80
CA CYS A 465 -5.74 -2.34 7.24
C CYS A 465 -5.09 -3.47 8.03
N ASN A 466 -4.99 -3.29 9.35
CA ASN A 466 -4.59 -4.31 10.32
C ASN A 466 -5.70 -4.51 11.37
N LEU A 467 -6.03 -5.76 11.68
CA LEU A 467 -6.92 -6.12 12.79
C LEU A 467 -6.08 -6.58 13.96
N ILE A 468 -6.27 -5.97 15.13
CA ILE A 468 -5.50 -6.29 16.32
C ILE A 468 -6.42 -6.86 17.38
N GLY A 469 -6.12 -8.06 17.86
CA GLY A 469 -6.81 -8.70 18.98
C GLY A 469 -6.18 -8.29 20.32
N THR A 470 -7.00 -7.97 21.32
CA THR A 470 -6.46 -7.68 22.67
C THR A 470 -5.98 -8.93 23.39
N ASN A 471 -4.97 -8.77 24.25
CA ASN A 471 -4.40 -9.87 25.03
C ASN A 471 -5.44 -10.51 25.97
N GLY A 472 -5.42 -11.84 26.07
CA GLY A 472 -6.16 -12.61 27.07
C GLY A 472 -7.28 -13.53 26.54
N THR A 473 -7.89 -13.27 25.38
CA THR A 473 -8.96 -14.13 24.81
C THR A 473 -9.04 -14.10 23.28
N GLU A 474 -9.28 -15.26 22.64
CA GLU A 474 -9.67 -15.35 21.22
C GLU A 474 -10.97 -14.57 20.99
N THR A 475 -11.00 -13.74 19.95
CA THR A 475 -12.10 -12.81 19.67
C THR A 475 -12.71 -13.11 18.31
N ASN A 476 -14.02 -13.35 18.27
CA ASN A 476 -14.76 -13.45 17.01
C ASN A 476 -15.08 -12.04 16.53
N PHE A 477 -14.89 -11.78 15.25
CA PHE A 477 -15.25 -10.51 14.64
C PHE A 477 -16.09 -10.70 13.37
N THR A 478 -16.91 -9.72 13.05
CA THR A 478 -17.76 -9.68 11.84
C THR A 478 -17.79 -8.27 11.28
N PHE A 479 -17.59 -8.15 9.97
CA PHE A 479 -17.70 -6.90 9.25
C PHE A 479 -19.08 -6.74 8.64
N GLY A 480 -19.68 -5.56 8.84
CA GLY A 480 -20.85 -5.11 8.09
C GLY A 480 -20.50 -3.89 7.26
N ILE A 481 -20.61 -3.99 5.94
CA ILE A 481 -20.39 -2.87 5.01
C ILE A 481 -21.74 -2.34 4.57
N ARG A 482 -22.00 -1.05 4.79
CA ARG A 482 -23.17 -0.35 4.26
C ARG A 482 -22.72 0.66 3.20
N PRO A 483 -23.31 0.64 2.00
CA PRO A 483 -23.11 1.73 1.05
C PRO A 483 -23.46 3.06 1.72
N GLY A 484 -22.65 4.10 1.49
CA GLY A 484 -22.97 5.44 1.95
C GLY A 484 -24.14 6.00 1.15
N ASP A 485 -25.08 6.68 1.82
CA ASP A 485 -25.98 7.59 1.12
C ASP A 485 -25.12 8.74 0.58
N THR A 486 -24.90 8.78 -0.74
CA THR A 486 -24.02 9.75 -1.39
C THR A 486 -24.67 11.14 -1.43
N THR A 487 -24.58 11.88 -0.33
CA THR A 487 -24.82 13.34 -0.31
C THR A 487 -23.50 14.09 -0.14
N HIS A 488 -23.39 15.28 -0.71
CA HIS A 488 -22.16 16.08 -0.68
C HIS A 488 -21.81 16.57 0.74
N CYS A 489 -22.77 16.58 1.66
CA CYS A 489 -22.61 16.89 3.08
C CYS A 489 -22.46 15.67 4.01
N ASN A 490 -22.26 14.45 3.49
CA ASN A 490 -21.96 13.28 4.33
C ASN A 490 -20.69 12.56 3.86
N PRO A 491 -19.54 12.78 4.55
CA PRO A 491 -19.42 13.57 5.78
C PRO A 491 -19.47 15.06 5.47
N SER A 492 -19.71 15.88 6.49
CA SER A 492 -19.65 17.34 6.34
C SER A 492 -18.23 17.75 5.93
N PRO A 493 -18.02 18.32 4.73
CA PRO A 493 -16.73 18.88 4.30
C PRO A 493 -16.30 20.15 5.06
N CYS A 494 -17.17 20.71 5.91
CA CYS A 494 -16.93 21.94 6.65
C CYS A 494 -16.17 21.67 7.96
N LEU A 495 -15.02 22.33 8.16
CA LEU A 495 -14.14 22.14 9.31
C LEU A 495 -14.69 22.79 10.59
N ASN A 496 -15.12 24.05 10.49
CA ASN A 496 -15.69 24.82 11.61
C ASN A 496 -17.00 25.49 11.17
N GLY A 497 -17.92 24.71 10.61
CA GLY A 497 -19.19 25.20 10.13
C GLY A 497 -20.19 24.09 9.84
N GLN A 498 -21.42 24.47 9.53
CA GLN A 498 -22.47 23.54 9.15
C GLN A 498 -22.50 23.35 7.63
N CYS A 499 -22.44 22.10 7.16
CA CYS A 499 -22.62 21.80 5.73
C CYS A 499 -24.09 21.90 5.33
N VAL A 500 -24.33 22.56 4.19
CA VAL A 500 -25.66 22.67 3.60
C VAL A 500 -25.64 22.07 2.19
N GLU A 501 -26.47 21.07 1.98
CA GLU A 501 -26.60 20.37 0.70
C GLU A 501 -27.23 21.29 -0.35
N LEU A 502 -26.66 21.31 -1.54
CA LEU A 502 -27.15 22.02 -2.72
C LEU A 502 -27.37 21.03 -3.88
N VAL A 503 -28.04 21.48 -4.93
CA VAL A 503 -28.24 20.65 -6.13
C VAL A 503 -26.88 20.43 -6.80
N ASN A 504 -26.37 19.19 -6.74
CA ASN A 504 -25.07 18.75 -7.27
C ASN A 504 -23.85 19.46 -6.63
N SER A 505 -23.95 19.96 -5.39
CA SER A 505 -22.87 20.68 -4.68
C SER A 505 -23.16 20.77 -3.18
N TYR A 506 -22.20 21.25 -2.38
CA TYR A 506 -22.41 21.68 -1.00
C TYR A 506 -21.89 23.11 -0.76
N ARG A 507 -22.23 23.69 0.39
CA ARG A 507 -21.55 24.88 0.94
C ARG A 507 -21.39 24.77 2.46
N CYS A 508 -20.47 25.55 3.02
CA CYS A 508 -20.21 25.62 4.46
C CYS A 508 -20.67 26.95 5.07
N ASP A 509 -21.56 26.87 6.05
CA ASP A 509 -21.99 28.02 6.84
C ASP A 509 -21.10 28.06 8.11
N CYS A 510 -20.10 28.94 8.12
CA CYS A 510 -19.06 28.98 9.16
C CYS A 510 -19.54 29.48 10.53
N PHE A 511 -19.03 28.88 11.59
CA PHE A 511 -19.24 29.35 12.95
C PHE A 511 -18.47 30.65 13.21
N ASP A 512 -18.95 31.43 14.19
CA ASP A 512 -18.38 32.73 14.53
C ASP A 512 -16.87 32.67 14.78
N GLY A 513 -16.14 33.60 14.16
CA GLY A 513 -14.67 33.64 14.23
C GLY A 513 -13.97 32.75 13.21
N PHE A 514 -14.69 32.09 12.30
CA PHE A 514 -14.12 31.29 11.21
C PHE A 514 -14.64 31.74 9.83
N SER A 515 -13.81 31.57 8.81
CA SER A 515 -14.05 31.95 7.42
C SER A 515 -13.34 31.00 6.45
N GLY A 516 -13.60 31.13 5.16
CA GLY A 516 -13.08 30.23 4.11
C GLY A 516 -14.15 29.29 3.57
N SER A 517 -13.90 28.66 2.43
CA SER A 517 -14.91 27.82 1.74
C SER A 517 -15.21 26.52 2.49
N LEU A 518 -14.31 26.11 3.38
CA LEU A 518 -14.48 24.97 4.30
C LEU A 518 -14.45 25.42 5.77
N CYS A 519 -14.53 26.73 6.05
CA CYS A 519 -14.40 27.30 7.39
C CYS A 519 -13.05 26.99 8.06
N GLU A 520 -11.98 27.00 7.26
CA GLU A 520 -10.62 26.63 7.64
C GLU A 520 -9.82 27.77 8.29
N SER A 521 -10.24 29.03 8.12
CA SER A 521 -9.48 30.22 8.50
C SER A 521 -10.08 30.92 9.72
N VAL A 522 -9.26 31.19 10.75
CA VAL A 522 -9.68 31.99 11.91
C VAL A 522 -9.68 33.47 11.55
N ILE A 523 -10.77 34.17 11.86
CA ILE A 523 -10.91 35.61 11.66
C ILE A 523 -10.11 36.33 12.76
N PRO A 524 -9.08 37.14 12.42
CA PRO A 524 -8.34 37.91 13.42
C PRO A 524 -9.24 38.95 14.11
N PRO A 525 -8.97 39.33 15.38
CA PRO A 525 -9.74 40.37 16.04
C PRO A 525 -9.60 41.70 15.30
N SER A 526 -10.71 42.24 14.80
CA SER A 526 -10.75 43.53 14.12
C SER A 526 -10.61 44.68 15.12
N THR A 527 -9.54 45.48 14.97
CA THR A 527 -9.44 46.80 15.60
C THR A 527 -10.33 47.78 14.83
N THR A 528 -11.40 48.23 15.47
CA THR A 528 -12.38 49.15 14.90
C THR A 528 -11.86 50.58 14.82
N THR A 529 -12.02 51.22 13.66
CA THR A 529 -12.08 52.68 13.50
C THR A 529 -13.28 53.06 12.63
N PRO A 530 -14.04 54.12 12.98
CA PRO A 530 -15.29 54.47 12.29
C PRO A 530 -15.02 55.22 10.97
N PRO A 531 -15.90 55.12 9.94
CA PRO A 531 -15.69 55.72 8.63
C PRO A 531 -16.08 57.22 8.57
N PRO A 532 -15.49 58.01 7.65
CA PRO A 532 -15.76 59.44 7.51
C PRO A 532 -16.98 59.74 6.62
N THR A 533 -17.59 60.89 6.89
CA THR A 533 -18.88 61.39 6.37
C THR A 533 -18.78 62.15 5.04
N SER A 534 -18.58 61.47 3.90
CA SER A 534 -18.83 62.06 2.56
C SER A 534 -19.12 60.99 1.50
N GLY A 535 -20.41 60.68 1.26
CA GLY A 535 -20.86 59.79 0.20
C GLY A 535 -21.24 60.52 -1.11
N TYR A 536 -21.65 59.75 -2.11
CA TYR A 536 -22.15 60.21 -3.40
C TYR A 536 -23.66 59.93 -3.54
N ASP A 537 -24.34 60.65 -4.42
CA ASP A 537 -25.75 60.41 -4.80
C ASP A 537 -25.97 60.77 -6.29
N CYS A 538 -27.12 60.45 -6.88
CA CYS A 538 -27.34 60.74 -8.32
C CYS A 538 -27.81 62.17 -8.62
N ASP A 539 -28.11 62.97 -7.61
CA ASP A 539 -28.79 64.27 -7.76
C ASP A 539 -27.82 65.44 -7.58
N ALA A 540 -27.19 65.54 -6.41
CA ALA A 540 -26.33 66.65 -6.01
C ALA A 540 -24.83 66.33 -6.09
N ASN A 541 -24.44 65.06 -5.94
CA ASN A 541 -23.04 64.64 -5.95
C ASN A 541 -22.84 63.38 -6.82
N ASN A 542 -23.15 63.49 -8.12
CA ASN A 542 -23.16 62.39 -9.07
C ASN A 542 -21.73 61.97 -9.51
N PRO A 543 -21.28 60.75 -9.16
CA PRO A 543 -19.93 60.29 -9.47
C PRO A 543 -19.79 59.69 -10.88
N CYS A 544 -20.88 59.51 -11.62
CA CYS A 544 -20.92 58.88 -12.95
C CYS A 544 -20.45 59.84 -14.05
N THR A 545 -19.28 60.44 -13.86
CA THR A 545 -18.65 61.31 -14.85
C THR A 545 -18.00 60.48 -15.96
N PRO A 546 -17.86 61.03 -17.19
CA PRO A 546 -17.18 60.32 -18.27
C PRO A 546 -15.74 59.88 -17.91
N GLU A 547 -15.05 60.66 -17.07
CA GLU A 547 -13.69 60.34 -16.60
C GLU A 547 -13.67 59.10 -15.71
N ASN A 548 -14.59 59.00 -14.75
CA ASN A 548 -14.69 57.85 -13.86
C ASN A 548 -15.06 56.56 -14.61
N ILE A 549 -15.98 56.67 -15.58
CA ILE A 549 -16.37 55.55 -16.43
C ILE A 549 -15.20 55.10 -17.31
N HIS A 550 -14.43 56.04 -17.88
CA HIS A 550 -13.26 55.71 -18.67
C HIS A 550 -12.19 54.98 -17.85
N ASN A 551 -12.05 55.34 -16.57
CA ASN A 551 -11.15 54.68 -15.62
C ASN A 551 -11.70 53.36 -15.05
N GLY A 552 -12.89 52.93 -15.48
CA GLY A 552 -13.50 51.67 -15.04
C GLY A 552 -14.15 51.72 -13.65
N ASN A 553 -14.35 52.92 -13.09
CA ASN A 553 -14.95 53.10 -11.77
C ASN A 553 -16.47 53.23 -11.90
N PHE A 554 -17.18 52.14 -11.62
CA PHE A 554 -18.63 52.07 -11.78
C PHE A 554 -19.42 52.06 -10.47
N TYR A 555 -18.75 52.01 -9.31
CA TYR A 555 -19.42 51.88 -8.02
C TYR A 555 -18.83 52.84 -7.00
N PHE A 556 -19.71 53.53 -6.26
CA PHE A 556 -19.31 54.58 -5.33
C PHE A 556 -20.11 54.51 -4.03
N PRO A 557 -19.49 54.82 -2.88
CA PRO A 557 -20.18 54.80 -1.58
C PRO A 557 -21.27 55.88 -1.53
N HIS A 558 -22.47 55.50 -1.09
CA HIS A 558 -23.55 56.44 -0.82
C HIS A 558 -23.47 56.96 0.63
N HIS A 559 -24.12 58.10 0.91
CA HIS A 559 -24.15 58.67 2.27
C HIS A 559 -24.82 57.76 3.31
N ASP A 560 -25.80 57.00 2.83
CA ASP A 560 -26.44 55.91 3.55
C ASP A 560 -25.66 54.63 3.30
N VAL A 561 -25.05 54.10 4.35
CA VAL A 561 -24.19 52.91 4.29
C VAL A 561 -24.93 51.66 3.86
N ALA A 562 -26.27 51.62 3.91
CA ALA A 562 -27.06 50.52 3.36
C ALA A 562 -27.26 50.63 1.84
N LYS A 563 -26.61 51.60 1.18
CA LYS A 563 -26.77 51.89 -0.25
C LYS A 563 -25.43 52.22 -0.90
N PHE A 564 -25.42 52.20 -2.21
CA PHE A 564 -24.31 52.64 -3.04
C PHE A 564 -24.80 53.23 -4.36
N VAL A 565 -23.94 53.96 -5.05
CA VAL A 565 -24.22 54.48 -6.39
C VAL A 565 -23.55 53.59 -7.43
N GLN A 566 -24.34 53.14 -8.41
CA GLN A 566 -23.88 52.39 -9.57
C GLN A 566 -24.00 53.22 -10.84
N CYS A 567 -22.93 53.26 -11.61
CA CYS A 567 -22.86 53.90 -12.91
C CYS A 567 -22.97 52.86 -14.04
N ASP A 568 -23.59 53.24 -15.15
CA ASP A 568 -23.47 52.47 -16.39
C ASP A 568 -22.37 53.03 -17.32
N ALA A 569 -22.06 52.28 -18.38
CA ALA A 569 -21.02 52.64 -19.34
C ALA A 569 -21.30 53.92 -20.16
N HIS A 570 -22.49 54.51 -20.05
CA HIS A 570 -22.92 55.68 -20.81
C HIS A 570 -23.14 56.92 -19.93
N GLY A 571 -22.86 56.85 -18.63
CA GLY A 571 -23.06 57.97 -17.70
C GLY A 571 -24.36 57.93 -16.90
N GLY A 572 -25.17 56.87 -17.04
CA GLY A 572 -26.36 56.68 -16.23
C GLY A 572 -25.99 56.41 -14.77
N CYS A 573 -26.72 57.03 -13.83
CA CYS A 573 -26.50 56.92 -12.39
C CYS A 573 -27.70 56.30 -11.69
N PHE A 574 -27.46 55.31 -10.84
CA PHE A 574 -28.49 54.58 -10.10
C PHE A 574 -28.10 54.41 -8.62
N VAL A 575 -29.00 54.75 -7.70
CA VAL A 575 -28.81 54.43 -6.28
C VAL A 575 -29.36 53.04 -6.00
N MET A 576 -28.50 52.16 -5.52
CA MET A 576 -28.78 50.75 -5.27
C MET A 576 -28.75 50.46 -3.77
N HIS A 577 -29.59 49.53 -3.33
CA HIS A 577 -29.66 49.11 -1.93
C HIS A 577 -28.90 47.82 -1.71
N CYS A 578 -28.19 47.76 -0.60
CA CYS A 578 -27.63 46.53 -0.07
C CYS A 578 -28.74 45.61 0.43
N ALA A 579 -28.48 44.30 0.40
CA ALA A 579 -29.39 43.31 0.94
C ALA A 579 -29.58 43.52 2.46
N PRO A 580 -30.76 43.20 3.03
CA PRO A 580 -31.00 43.38 4.45
C PRO A 580 -29.91 42.72 5.33
N GLY A 581 -29.32 43.48 6.26
CA GLY A 581 -28.23 43.00 7.12
C GLY A 581 -26.81 43.20 6.56
N THR A 582 -26.67 43.83 5.40
CA THR A 582 -25.38 44.19 4.80
C THR A 582 -25.26 45.71 4.59
N ILE A 583 -24.04 46.23 4.58
CA ILE A 583 -23.69 47.62 4.29
C ILE A 583 -22.63 47.67 3.18
N TRP A 584 -22.55 48.78 2.46
CA TRP A 584 -21.58 48.99 1.40
C TRP A 584 -20.15 49.05 1.95
N ASP A 585 -19.28 48.18 1.45
CA ASP A 585 -17.85 48.18 1.72
C ASP A 585 -17.08 48.80 0.53
N PRO A 586 -16.51 50.01 0.70
CA PRO A 586 -15.80 50.69 -0.38
C PRO A 586 -14.45 50.06 -0.74
N ASN A 587 -13.88 49.17 0.10
CA ASN A 587 -12.63 48.48 -0.23
C ASN A 587 -12.87 47.32 -1.21
N LEU A 588 -14.03 46.67 -1.08
CA LEU A 588 -14.41 45.54 -1.92
C LEU A 588 -15.34 45.94 -3.07
N ASN A 589 -15.85 47.18 -3.07
CA ASN A 589 -16.87 47.67 -3.99
C ASN A 589 -18.10 46.75 -4.07
N THR A 590 -18.56 46.27 -2.91
CA THR A 590 -19.77 45.44 -2.80
C THR A 590 -20.44 45.63 -1.43
N CYS A 591 -21.67 45.16 -1.30
CA CYS A 591 -22.35 45.08 0.00
C CYS A 591 -21.86 43.86 0.78
N ASN A 592 -21.46 44.07 2.03
CA ASN A 592 -20.94 43.04 2.92
C ASN A 592 -21.58 43.15 4.31
N HIS A 593 -21.54 42.10 5.11
CA HIS A 593 -21.98 42.20 6.50
C HIS A 593 -21.12 43.22 7.25
N ALA A 594 -21.76 44.09 8.03
CA ALA A 594 -21.05 45.08 8.82
C ALA A 594 -20.03 44.35 9.73
N PRO A 595 -18.79 44.83 9.80
CA PRO A 595 -17.73 44.15 10.53
C PRO A 595 -17.96 44.09 12.04
#